data_AF-A0A8J6NLZ1-F1
#
_entry.id   AF-A0A8J6NLZ1-F1
#
_cell.length_a   1.000
_cell.length_b   1.000
_cell.length_c   1.000
_cell.angle_alpha   90.00
_cell.angle_beta   90.00
_cell.angle_gamma   90.00
#
_symmetry.space_group_name_H-M   'P 1'
#
loop_
_entity.id
_entity.type
_entity.pdbx_description
1 polymer ?
#
loop_
_entity_poly.entity_id
_entity_poly.type
_entity_poly.pdbx_seq_one_letter_code
_entity_poly.pdbx_strand_id
1 'polypeptide(L)'
;MMNQELSVVVMPNGALQAEWVETKETINKSSRLLQEEIFNRFVADVDAGLLFLGFCDKHVALSPSLEYWRNFARLFSRKLSQTPELETIRHKAHIPIGKDQLVKLSESAPLMPGAEYISADLLETMWSKLNAAFSRAIKSYEGTVAEFIRTYSPDVHLVGRVFFHLVE
;
A
#
# COMPACT_ATOMS: atom_id res chain seq x y z
N MET A 1 -15.56 20.45 -15.67
CA MET A 1 -15.57 19.84 -14.32
C MET A 1 -14.15 19.40 -14.04
N MET A 2 -13.58 19.76 -12.88
CA MET A 2 -12.25 19.27 -12.48
C MET A 2 -12.41 17.85 -11.96
N ASN A 3 -11.57 16.93 -12.42
CA ASN A 3 -11.55 15.58 -11.89
C ASN A 3 -10.86 15.58 -10.53
N GLN A 4 -11.04 14.52 -9.75
CA GLN A 4 -10.30 14.32 -8.51
C GLN A 4 -9.54 13.00 -8.58
N GLU A 5 -8.31 13.02 -8.08
CA GLU A 5 -7.49 11.84 -7.87
C GLU A 5 -7.07 11.71 -6.41
N LEU A 6 -6.77 10.50 -5.97
CA LEU A 6 -6.32 10.20 -4.64
C LEU A 6 -4.82 10.44 -4.52
N SER A 7 -4.42 11.17 -3.49
CA SER A 7 -3.03 11.38 -3.07
C SER A 7 -2.82 10.85 -1.65
N VAL A 8 -1.58 10.51 -1.30
CA VAL A 8 -1.18 10.21 0.08
C VAL A 8 -0.17 11.26 0.56
N VAL A 9 -0.58 12.04 1.56
CA VAL A 9 0.23 13.11 2.13
C VAL A 9 0.93 12.58 3.38
N VAL A 10 2.21 12.92 3.55
CA VAL A 10 2.90 12.73 4.81
C VAL A 10 2.65 13.95 5.68
N MET A 11 2.03 13.73 6.83
CA MET A 11 1.73 14.78 7.79
C MET A 11 2.99 15.11 8.63
N PRO A 12 3.07 16.30 9.26
CA PRO A 12 4.25 16.70 10.05
C PRO A 12 4.59 15.75 11.21
N ASN A 13 3.62 14.97 11.70
CA ASN A 13 3.82 13.94 12.71
C ASN A 13 4.27 12.58 12.15
N GLY A 14 4.55 12.50 10.84
CA GLY A 14 4.91 11.27 10.13
C GLY A 14 3.74 10.34 9.79
N ALA A 15 2.49 10.73 10.04
CA ALA A 15 1.34 9.94 9.64
C ALA A 15 1.10 10.03 8.11
N LEU A 16 0.63 8.94 7.50
CA LEU A 16 0.15 8.95 6.12
C LEU A 16 -1.34 9.23 6.12
N GLN A 17 -1.77 10.18 5.28
CA GLN A 17 -3.16 10.57 5.13
C GLN A 17 -3.56 10.51 3.66
N ALA A 18 -4.65 9.81 3.36
CA ALA A 18 -5.18 9.72 2.01
C ALA A 18 -6.19 10.86 1.77
N GLU A 19 -6.02 11.62 0.68
CA GLU A 19 -6.84 12.79 0.38
C GLU A 19 -7.19 12.87 -1.11
N TRP A 20 -8.40 13.34 -1.41
CA TRP A 20 -8.83 13.62 -2.78
C TRP A 20 -8.37 15.02 -3.18
N VAL A 21 -7.53 15.09 -4.22
CA VAL A 21 -7.00 16.34 -4.77
C VAL A 21 -7.58 16.59 -6.15
N GLU A 22 -7.76 17.86 -6.50
CA GLU A 22 -8.19 18.23 -7.84
C GLU A 22 -7.09 17.91 -8.86
N THR A 23 -7.49 17.40 -10.02
CA THR A 23 -6.58 17.08 -11.11
C THR A 23 -7.17 17.48 -12.45
N LYS A 24 -6.26 17.82 -13.38
CA LYS A 24 -6.60 18.08 -14.79
C LYS A 24 -6.61 16.77 -15.59
N GLU A 25 -6.04 15.71 -15.04
CA GLU A 25 -5.94 14.41 -15.70
C GLU A 25 -7.31 13.74 -15.82
N THR A 26 -7.47 12.94 -16.88
CA THR A 26 -8.66 12.12 -17.06
C THR A 26 -8.50 10.80 -16.32
N ILE A 27 -9.37 10.52 -15.36
CA ILE A 27 -9.33 9.29 -14.56
C ILE A 27 -10.29 8.27 -15.19
N ASN A 28 -9.74 7.17 -15.70
CA ASN A 28 -10.56 6.07 -16.23
C ASN A 28 -11.26 5.30 -15.09
N LYS A 29 -12.30 4.53 -15.44
CA LYS A 29 -13.13 3.81 -14.47
C LYS A 29 -12.32 2.86 -13.58
N SER A 30 -11.35 2.13 -14.13
CA SER A 30 -10.54 1.18 -13.37
C SER A 30 -9.64 1.88 -12.35
N SER A 31 -9.04 3.01 -12.74
CA SER A 31 -8.25 3.84 -11.83
C SER A 31 -9.13 4.45 -10.73
N ARG A 32 -10.34 4.90 -11.08
CA ARG A 32 -11.29 5.43 -10.09
C ARG A 32 -11.68 4.39 -9.03
N LEU A 33 -12.08 3.19 -9.47
CA LEU A 33 -12.48 2.10 -8.56
C LEU A 33 -11.31 1.68 -7.64
N LEU A 34 -10.09 1.61 -8.18
CA LEU A 34 -8.92 1.29 -7.38
C LEU A 34 -8.64 2.37 -6.34
N GLN A 35 -8.70 3.65 -6.72
CA GLN A 35 -8.50 4.76 -5.79
C GLN A 35 -9.55 4.80 -4.68
N GLU A 36 -10.81 4.49 -4.98
CA GLU A 36 -11.87 4.40 -3.97
C GLU A 36 -11.62 3.26 -2.97
N GLU A 37 -11.21 2.08 -3.44
CA GLU A 37 -10.82 0.96 -2.57
C GLU A 37 -9.60 1.30 -1.70
N ILE A 38 -8.58 1.96 -2.28
CA ILE A 38 -7.42 2.44 -1.53
C ILE A 38 -7.86 3.40 -0.44
N PHE A 39 -8.68 4.40 -0.77
CA PHE A 39 -9.16 5.38 0.19
C PHE A 39 -9.91 4.72 1.36
N ASN A 40 -10.84 3.81 1.06
CA ASN A 40 -11.60 3.09 2.08
C ASN A 40 -10.69 2.31 3.04
N ARG A 41 -9.65 1.66 2.53
CA ARG A 41 -8.68 0.93 3.36
C ARG A 41 -7.82 1.86 4.21
N PHE A 42 -7.34 2.98 3.65
CA PHE A 42 -6.58 3.97 4.41
C PHE A 42 -7.40 4.61 5.55
N VAL A 43 -8.68 4.89 5.31
CA VAL A 43 -9.59 5.42 6.34
C VAL A 43 -9.85 4.40 7.45
N ALA A 44 -9.95 3.12 7.11
CA ALA A 44 -10.18 2.06 8.10
C ALA A 44 -8.92 1.72 8.94
N ASP A 45 -7.78 1.51 8.28
CA ASP A 45 -6.48 1.26 8.91
C ASP A 45 -5.37 1.66 7.93
N VAL A 46 -4.63 2.72 8.26
CA VAL A 46 -3.54 3.27 7.43
C VAL A 46 -2.47 2.21 7.12
N ASP A 47 -2.12 1.36 8.07
CA ASP A 47 -1.09 0.34 7.86
C ASP A 47 -1.61 -0.76 6.91
N ALA A 48 -2.90 -1.11 7.01
CA ALA A 48 -3.55 -2.06 6.09
C ALA A 48 -3.72 -1.49 4.68
N GLY A 49 -4.05 -0.19 4.56
CA GLY A 49 -4.09 0.54 3.30
C GLY A 49 -2.71 0.56 2.62
N LEU A 50 -1.65 0.84 3.38
CA LEU A 50 -0.28 0.80 2.88
C LEU A 50 0.13 -0.61 2.44
N LEU A 51 -0.23 -1.64 3.21
CA LEU A 51 0.01 -3.04 2.81
C LEU A 51 -0.72 -3.38 1.50
N PHE A 52 -1.97 -2.94 1.35
CA PHE A 52 -2.75 -3.17 0.15
C PHE A 52 -2.10 -2.60 -1.11
N LEU A 53 -1.52 -1.41 -1.03
CA LEU A 53 -0.77 -0.81 -2.14
C LEU A 53 0.35 -1.73 -2.66
N GLY A 54 0.96 -2.54 -1.81
CA GLY A 54 2.03 -3.47 -2.20
C GLY A 54 1.60 -4.57 -3.17
N PHE A 55 0.30 -4.82 -3.28
CA PHE A 55 -0.29 -5.87 -4.13
C PHE A 55 -1.15 -5.31 -5.26
N CYS A 56 -1.39 -4.00 -5.29
CA CYS A 56 -2.12 -3.35 -6.37
C CYS A 56 -1.45 -3.55 -7.73
N ASP A 57 -2.28 -3.61 -8.78
CA ASP A 57 -1.81 -3.67 -10.17
C ASP A 57 -0.99 -2.41 -10.52
N LYS A 58 0.25 -2.61 -11.00
CA LYS A 58 1.16 -1.55 -11.43
C LYS A 58 0.72 -0.87 -12.74
N HIS A 59 -0.15 -1.52 -13.52
CA HIS A 59 -0.58 -1.00 -14.81
C HIS A 59 -1.70 0.04 -14.69
N VAL A 60 -2.37 0.12 -13.54
CA VAL A 60 -3.33 1.18 -13.25
C VAL A 60 -2.57 2.45 -12.88
N ALA A 61 -2.79 3.54 -13.62
CA ALA A 61 -2.19 4.84 -13.31
C ALA A 61 -2.78 5.42 -12.02
N LEU A 62 -1.91 5.98 -11.17
CA LEU A 62 -2.21 6.64 -9.91
C LEU A 62 -1.47 7.98 -9.84
N SER A 63 -1.86 8.85 -8.91
CA SER A 63 -1.15 10.12 -8.68
C SER A 63 0.33 9.88 -8.32
N PRO A 64 1.24 10.85 -8.57
CA PRO A 64 2.66 10.67 -8.29
C PRO A 64 2.97 10.27 -6.84
N SER A 65 2.23 10.85 -5.89
CA SER A 65 2.33 10.50 -4.47
C SER A 65 1.92 9.06 -4.21
N LEU A 66 0.76 8.66 -4.71
CA LEU A 66 0.25 7.33 -4.47
C LEU A 66 1.10 6.27 -5.17
N GLU A 67 1.70 6.63 -6.31
CA GLU A 67 2.67 5.81 -7.03
C GLU A 67 3.96 5.58 -6.25
N TYR A 68 4.46 6.62 -5.57
CA TYR A 68 5.62 6.51 -4.68
C TYR A 68 5.35 5.50 -3.55
N TRP A 69 4.23 5.64 -2.86
CA TRP A 69 3.85 4.72 -1.78
C TRP A 69 3.53 3.30 -2.27
N ARG A 70 2.94 3.18 -3.46
CA ARG A 70 2.77 1.89 -4.14
C ARG A 70 4.12 1.23 -4.40
N ASN A 71 5.10 1.96 -4.91
CA ASN A 71 6.43 1.40 -5.18
C ASN A 71 7.16 1.00 -3.90
N PHE A 72 7.05 1.81 -2.84
CA PHE A 72 7.55 1.48 -1.51
C PHE A 72 6.94 0.16 -0.98
N ALA A 73 5.62 0.05 -0.98
CA ALA A 73 4.92 -1.16 -0.52
C ALA A 73 5.15 -2.37 -1.45
N ARG A 74 5.33 -2.15 -2.76
CA ARG A 74 5.67 -3.22 -3.73
C ARG A 74 7.07 -3.78 -3.51
N LEU A 75 8.01 -2.97 -3.04
CA LEU A 75 9.32 -3.48 -2.64
C LEU A 75 9.18 -4.46 -1.47
N PHE A 76 8.29 -4.15 -0.52
CA PHE A 76 7.98 -5.04 0.60
C PHE A 76 7.35 -6.34 0.11
N SER A 77 6.28 -6.27 -0.71
CA SER A 77 5.59 -7.47 -1.22
C SER A 77 6.51 -8.36 -2.06
N ARG A 78 7.42 -7.76 -2.85
CA ARG A 78 8.44 -8.50 -3.59
C ARG A 78 9.39 -9.25 -2.65
N LYS A 79 9.95 -8.58 -1.64
CA LYS A 79 10.84 -9.23 -0.65
C LYS A 79 10.10 -10.32 0.13
N LEU A 80 8.84 -10.07 0.49
CA LEU A 80 7.95 -11.04 1.11
C LEU A 80 7.82 -12.30 0.24
N SER A 81 7.45 -12.16 -1.04
CA SER A 81 7.33 -13.30 -1.97
C SER A 81 8.62 -14.11 -2.19
N GLN A 82 9.77 -13.50 -1.89
CA GLN A 82 11.09 -14.12 -1.99
C GLN A 82 11.56 -14.74 -0.67
N THR A 83 10.76 -14.63 0.40
CA THR A 83 11.12 -15.13 1.73
C THR A 83 10.99 -16.67 1.74
N PRO A 84 12.08 -17.40 2.05
CA PRO A 84 12.03 -18.85 2.16
C PRO A 84 11.01 -19.30 3.21
N GLU A 85 10.34 -20.41 2.93
CA GLU A 85 9.41 -21.05 3.87
C GLU A 85 8.29 -20.12 4.37
N LEU A 86 7.92 -19.09 3.59
CA LEU A 86 6.90 -18.12 3.98
C LEU A 86 5.57 -18.79 4.36
N GLU A 87 5.21 -19.87 3.67
CA GLU A 87 4.02 -20.67 3.97
C GLU A 87 4.07 -21.31 5.37
N THR A 88 5.26 -21.64 5.86
CA THR A 88 5.49 -22.22 7.19
C THR A 88 5.58 -21.14 8.26
N ILE A 89 6.38 -20.09 8.02
CA ILE A 89 6.64 -19.06 9.04
C ILE A 89 5.48 -18.04 9.16
N ARG A 90 4.75 -17.77 8.07
CA ARG A 90 3.55 -16.92 8.00
C ARG A 90 3.70 -15.59 8.75
N HIS A 91 2.92 -15.40 9.82
CA HIS A 91 2.89 -14.19 10.64
C HIS A 91 4.17 -13.93 11.43
N LYS A 92 5.08 -14.93 11.52
CA LYS A 92 6.40 -14.78 12.14
C LYS A 92 7.46 -14.27 11.17
N ALA A 93 7.14 -14.15 9.88
CA ALA A 93 8.05 -13.57 8.90
C ALA A 93 8.39 -12.12 9.29
N HIS A 94 9.66 -11.78 9.20
CA HIS A 94 10.15 -10.42 9.33
C HIS A 94 10.95 -10.08 8.08
N ILE A 95 10.52 -9.06 7.34
CA ILE A 95 11.08 -8.68 6.05
C ILE A 95 12.07 -7.54 6.26
N PRO A 96 13.38 -7.77 6.08
CA PRO A 96 14.38 -6.76 6.30
C PRO A 96 14.52 -5.79 5.10
N ILE A 97 14.86 -4.53 5.42
CA ILE A 97 15.30 -3.52 4.47
C ILE A 97 16.62 -2.91 4.95
N GLY A 98 17.56 -2.70 4.04
CA GLY A 98 18.84 -2.08 4.37
C GLY A 98 18.74 -0.56 4.43
N LYS A 99 19.55 0.07 5.29
CA LYS A 99 19.60 1.54 5.45
C LYS A 99 19.88 2.26 4.12
N ASP A 100 20.79 1.76 3.30
CA ASP A 100 21.08 2.34 1.99
C ASP A 100 19.87 2.31 1.04
N GLN A 101 18.98 1.32 1.18
CA GLN A 101 17.74 1.28 0.40
C GLN A 101 16.76 2.34 0.87
N LEU A 102 16.64 2.55 2.19
CA LEU A 102 15.78 3.57 2.76
C LEU A 102 16.23 4.97 2.36
N VAL A 103 17.53 5.25 2.38
CA VAL A 103 18.10 6.53 1.91
C VAL A 103 17.73 6.76 0.43
N LYS A 104 17.99 5.77 -0.44
CA LYS A 104 17.63 5.88 -1.87
C LYS A 104 16.14 6.10 -2.10
N LEU A 105 15.28 5.46 -1.32
CA LEU A 105 13.83 5.66 -1.40
C LEU A 105 13.42 7.05 -0.93
N SER A 106 14.09 7.61 0.09
CA SER A 106 13.82 8.98 0.53
C SER A 106 14.22 10.01 -0.53
N GLU A 107 15.35 9.79 -1.20
CA GLU A 107 15.85 10.65 -2.28
C GLU A 107 15.01 10.55 -3.57
N SER A 108 14.25 9.47 -3.74
CA SER A 108 13.39 9.26 -4.92
C SER A 108 11.96 9.78 -4.76
N ALA A 109 11.64 10.46 -3.65
CA ALA A 109 10.32 11.03 -3.44
C ALA A 109 10.01 12.07 -4.54
N PRO A 110 8.84 11.98 -5.21
CA PRO A 110 8.45 12.99 -6.19
C PRO A 110 8.15 14.32 -5.50
N LEU A 111 8.06 15.39 -6.27
CA LEU A 111 7.52 16.66 -5.77
C LEU A 111 6.04 16.46 -5.43
N MET A 112 5.72 16.45 -4.13
CA MET A 112 4.38 16.26 -3.60
C MET A 112 4.25 16.91 -2.21
N PRO A 113 3.03 17.26 -1.77
CA PRO A 113 2.80 17.72 -0.41
C PRO A 113 3.32 16.72 0.62
N GLY A 114 4.10 17.20 1.60
CA GLY A 114 4.67 16.38 2.66
C GLY A 114 5.93 15.61 2.25
N ALA A 115 6.46 15.80 1.03
CA ALA A 115 7.72 15.18 0.62
C ALA A 115 8.90 15.56 1.54
N GLU A 116 8.88 16.75 2.12
CA GLU A 116 9.89 17.24 3.07
C GLU A 116 9.97 16.42 4.36
N TYR A 117 8.91 15.66 4.69
CA TYR A 117 8.87 14.77 5.85
C TYR A 117 9.36 13.36 5.53
N ILE A 118 9.61 13.03 4.25
CA ILE A 118 10.11 11.73 3.86
C ILE A 118 11.61 11.64 4.13
N SER A 119 11.94 10.87 5.17
CA SER A 119 13.30 10.54 5.56
C SER A 119 13.50 9.03 5.63
N ALA A 120 14.76 8.58 5.69
CA ALA A 120 15.07 7.18 5.93
C ALA A 120 14.44 6.65 7.24
N ASP A 121 14.38 7.47 8.29
CA ASP A 121 13.78 7.10 9.59
C ASP A 121 12.25 6.96 9.49
N LEU A 122 11.58 7.85 8.75
CA LEU A 122 10.15 7.71 8.46
C LEU A 122 9.89 6.40 7.71
N LEU A 123 10.68 6.14 6.67
CA LEU A 123 10.52 4.96 5.84
C LEU A 123 10.81 3.67 6.62
N GLU A 124 11.77 3.68 7.55
CA GLU A 124 12.01 2.55 8.47
C GLU A 124 10.78 2.29 9.36
N THR A 125 10.16 3.36 9.86
CA THR A 125 8.92 3.28 10.64
C THR A 125 7.79 2.70 9.80
N MET A 126 7.58 3.19 8.57
CA MET A 126 6.56 2.67 7.65
C MET A 126 6.83 1.22 7.24
N TRP A 127 8.09 0.83 7.10
CA TRP A 127 8.47 -0.55 6.81
C TRP A 127 8.16 -1.51 7.97
N SER A 128 8.37 -1.04 9.20
CA SER A 128 8.00 -1.77 10.41
C SER A 128 6.49 -1.94 10.53
N LYS A 129 5.72 -0.89 10.17
CA LYS A 129 4.26 -0.94 10.08
C LYS A 129 3.76 -1.93 9.03
N LEU A 130 4.40 -1.99 7.86
CA LEU A 130 4.10 -3.00 6.82
C LEU A 130 4.31 -4.43 7.34
N ASN A 131 5.43 -4.70 8.02
CA ASN A 131 5.67 -6.00 8.68
C ASN A 131 4.56 -6.33 9.68
N ALA A 132 4.19 -5.38 10.54
CA ALA A 132 3.16 -5.58 11.54
C ALA A 132 1.77 -5.80 10.91
N ALA A 133 1.41 -5.03 9.88
CA ALA A 133 0.15 -5.19 9.15
C ALA A 133 0.09 -6.55 8.46
N PHE A 134 1.15 -6.98 7.79
CA PHE A 134 1.22 -8.31 7.18
C PHE A 134 1.05 -9.40 8.24
N SER A 135 1.81 -9.33 9.34
CA SER A 135 1.74 -10.30 10.43
C SER A 135 0.33 -10.43 11.00
N ARG A 136 -0.36 -9.30 11.27
CA ARG A 136 -1.77 -9.29 11.72
C ARG A 136 -2.71 -9.93 10.69
N ALA A 137 -2.58 -9.54 9.43
CA ALA A 137 -3.46 -9.98 8.36
C ALA A 137 -3.32 -11.47 8.05
N ILE A 138 -2.10 -11.99 7.88
CA ILE A 138 -1.88 -13.42 7.56
C ILE A 138 -2.17 -14.34 8.76
N LYS A 139 -2.07 -13.82 9.99
CA LYS A 139 -2.39 -14.59 11.21
C LYS A 139 -3.88 -14.91 11.31
N SER A 140 -4.74 -14.01 10.85
CA SER A 140 -6.21 -14.18 10.85
C SER A 140 -6.74 -14.86 9.59
N TYR A 141 -5.88 -15.07 8.59
CA TYR A 141 -6.27 -15.68 7.33
C TYR A 141 -6.15 -17.21 7.37
N GLU A 142 -7.29 -17.88 7.24
CA GLU A 142 -7.39 -19.33 7.05
C GLU A 142 -7.12 -19.66 5.58
N GLY A 143 -6.02 -20.39 5.31
CA GLY A 143 -5.60 -20.75 3.95
C GLY A 143 -4.13 -20.47 3.67
N THR A 144 -3.70 -20.71 2.44
CA THR A 144 -2.30 -20.55 2.04
C THR A 144 -1.90 -19.08 1.91
N VAL A 145 -0.60 -18.79 1.99
CA VAL A 145 -0.06 -17.44 1.72
C VAL A 145 -0.37 -17.03 0.27
N ALA A 146 -0.36 -17.98 -0.67
CA ALA A 146 -0.71 -17.71 -2.07
C ALA A 146 -2.18 -17.24 -2.20
N GLU A 147 -3.10 -17.89 -1.50
CA GLU A 147 -4.52 -17.48 -1.47
C GLU A 147 -4.70 -16.12 -0.78
N PHE A 148 -3.99 -15.89 0.34
CA PHE A 148 -3.95 -14.59 1.01
C PHE A 148 -3.52 -13.48 0.05
N ILE A 149 -2.39 -13.64 -0.65
CA ILE A 149 -1.90 -12.63 -1.60
C ILE A 149 -2.94 -12.40 -2.71
N ARG A 150 -3.62 -13.46 -3.17
CA ARG A 150 -4.70 -13.36 -4.16
C ARG A 150 -5.90 -12.53 -3.68
N THR A 151 -6.16 -12.40 -2.38
CA THR A 151 -7.23 -11.52 -1.88
C THR A 151 -6.89 -10.04 -2.00
N TYR A 152 -5.60 -9.71 -2.19
CA TYR A 152 -5.12 -8.34 -2.37
C TYR A 152 -4.92 -7.97 -3.84
N SER A 153 -4.67 -8.95 -4.71
CA SER A 153 -4.53 -8.71 -6.15
C SER A 153 -5.91 -8.57 -6.82
N PRO A 154 -6.28 -7.40 -7.36
CA PRO A 154 -7.54 -7.20 -8.07
C PRO A 154 -7.51 -7.78 -9.50
N ASP A 155 -6.76 -8.87 -9.74
CA ASP A 155 -6.65 -9.50 -11.05
C ASP A 155 -8.04 -10.00 -11.47
N VAL A 156 -8.69 -9.18 -12.30
CA VAL A 156 -9.86 -9.50 -13.11
C VAL A 156 -11.01 -10.12 -12.33
N HIS A 157 -11.83 -9.28 -11.67
CA HIS A 157 -13.31 -9.35 -11.65
C HIS A 157 -13.86 -8.24 -10.72
N LEU A 158 -13.59 -6.97 -11.03
CA LEU A 158 -14.29 -5.81 -10.46
C LEU A 158 -15.71 -5.68 -11.07
N VAL A 159 -16.48 -6.77 -11.00
CA VAL A 159 -17.94 -6.77 -11.16
C VAL A 159 -18.50 -7.48 -9.92
N GLY A 160 -18.86 -6.68 -8.91
CA GLY A 160 -19.91 -7.05 -7.97
C GLY A 160 -19.55 -7.97 -6.81
N ARG A 161 -18.46 -7.73 -6.06
CA ARG A 161 -18.36 -8.29 -4.70
C ARG A 161 -17.98 -7.22 -3.69
N VAL A 162 -18.99 -6.84 -2.93
CA VAL A 162 -18.92 -6.29 -1.58
C VAL A 162 -17.89 -7.10 -0.78
N PHE A 163 -16.85 -6.45 -0.28
CA PHE A 163 -16.03 -7.03 0.78
C PHE A 163 -16.90 -7.06 2.04
N PHE A 164 -17.44 -8.24 2.36
CA PHE A 164 -18.03 -8.49 3.67
C PHE A 164 -16.95 -8.28 4.72
N HIS A 165 -17.09 -7.22 5.50
CA HIS A 165 -16.49 -7.18 6.82
C HIS A 165 -17.23 -8.25 7.63
N LEU A 166 -16.59 -9.39 7.86
CA LEU A 166 -17.05 -10.32 8.87
C LEU A 166 -16.71 -9.68 10.22
N VAL A 167 -17.65 -8.89 10.74
CA VAL A 167 -17.70 -8.54 12.15
C VAL A 167 -18.61 -9.60 12.78
N GLU A 168 -18.08 -10.28 13.79
CA GLU A 168 -18.76 -11.29 14.60
C GLU A 168 -20.03 -10.73 15.28
#